data_AF-A0A7C4BWY4-F1
#
_entry.id   AF-A0A7C4BWY4-F1
#
_cell.length_a   1.000
_cell.length_b   1.000
_cell.length_c   1.000
_cell.angle_alpha   90.00
_cell.angle_beta   90.00
_cell.angle_gamma   90.00
#
_symmetry.space_group_name_H-M   'P 1'
#
loop_
_entity.id
_entity.type
_entity.pdbx_description
1 polymer ?
#
loop_
_entity_poly.entity_id
_entity_poly.type
_entity_poly.pdbx_seq_one_letter_code
_entity_poly.pdbx_strand_id
1 'polypeptide(L)'
;MAFYWKKQNKYGLPLDNRADYTKLDWILWTATLAERQADFEALIDPVYRFLNETPDRAPMTDWYWTTSGKQRGFQARSVVGGVFIKMLSDSQMWKRWAERAR
;
A
#
# COMPACT_ATOMS: atom_id res chain seq x y z
N MET A 1 14.30 4.33 8.47
CA MET A 1 13.86 2.97 8.07
C MET A 1 14.03 1.90 9.14
N ALA A 2 15.17 1.79 9.83
CA ALA A 2 15.40 0.76 10.86
C ALA A 2 14.30 0.64 11.94
N PHE A 3 13.71 1.76 12.37
CA PHE A 3 12.56 1.74 13.29
C PHE A 3 11.32 1.07 12.67
N TYR A 4 10.95 1.46 11.44
CA TYR A 4 9.77 0.95 10.74
C TYR A 4 9.89 -0.53 10.39
N TRP A 5 11.08 -0.99 10.01
CA TRP A 5 11.32 -2.42 9.76
C TRP A 5 11.03 -3.30 10.99
N LYS A 6 11.33 -2.81 12.19
CA LYS A 6 11.03 -3.52 13.45
C LYS A 6 9.54 -3.52 13.81
N LYS A 7 8.75 -2.62 13.21
CA LYS A 7 7.31 -2.46 13.48
C LYS A 7 6.43 -3.02 12.37
N GLN A 8 7.03 -3.42 11.25
CA GLN A 8 6.30 -3.94 10.11
C GLN A 8 5.84 -5.37 10.38
N ASN A 9 4.54 -5.61 10.18
CA ASN A 9 3.92 -6.91 10.32
C ASN A 9 3.89 -7.65 8.97
N LYS A 10 3.41 -8.90 8.98
CA LYS A 10 3.38 -9.79 7.80
C LYS A 10 2.76 -9.14 6.56
N TYR A 11 1.73 -8.31 6.75
CA TYR A 11 0.91 -7.73 5.69
C TYR A 11 1.04 -6.20 5.59
N GLY A 12 1.94 -5.57 6.34
CA GLY A 12 2.17 -4.13 6.23
C GLY A 12 2.61 -3.47 7.53
N LEU A 13 2.94 -2.19 7.43
CA LEU A 13 3.21 -1.33 8.55
C LEU A 13 1.91 -0.78 9.16
N PRO A 14 1.70 -0.90 10.49
CA PRO A 14 0.57 -0.27 11.16
C PRO A 14 0.55 1.26 10.97
N LEU A 15 -0.63 1.79 10.68
CA LEU A 15 -0.85 3.24 10.54
C LEU A 15 -0.92 3.95 11.89
N ASP A 16 -1.45 3.28 12.92
CA ASP A 16 -1.66 3.81 14.27
C ASP A 16 -0.80 3.01 15.26
N ASN A 17 -0.16 3.69 16.22
CA ASN A 17 0.67 3.02 17.22
C ASN A 17 -0.15 2.24 18.27
N ARG A 18 -1.46 2.44 18.33
CA ARG A 18 -2.38 1.79 19.28
C ARG A 18 -3.06 0.56 18.69
N ALA A 19 -2.85 0.27 17.40
CA ALA A 19 -3.57 -0.81 16.73
C ALA A 19 -2.88 -1.28 15.44
N ASP A 20 -2.96 -2.58 15.17
CA ASP A 20 -2.22 -3.22 14.08
C ASP A 20 -2.89 -3.15 12.70
N TYR A 21 -3.78 -2.20 12.46
CA TYR A 21 -4.37 -2.01 11.14
C TYR A 21 -3.56 -1.01 10.32
N THR A 22 -3.71 -1.09 9.01
CA THR A 22 -3.18 -0.08 8.10
C THR A 22 -4.23 0.33 7.07
N LYS A 23 -3.93 1.39 6.33
CA LYS A 23 -4.68 1.75 5.13
C LYS A 23 -3.83 1.55 3.89
N LEU A 24 -4.40 0.91 2.87
CA LEU A 24 -3.68 0.53 1.65
C LEU A 24 -3.05 1.75 0.95
N ASP A 25 -3.85 2.78 0.70
CA ASP A 25 -3.42 4.02 0.07
C ASP A 25 -2.35 4.75 0.88
N TRP A 26 -2.50 4.76 2.21
CA TRP A 26 -1.55 5.43 3.11
C TRP A 26 -0.17 4.78 3.09
N ILE A 27 -0.10 3.46 3.20
CA ILE A 27 1.20 2.77 3.21
C ILE A 27 1.89 2.90 1.85
N LEU A 28 1.13 2.87 0.75
CA LEU A 28 1.67 3.10 -0.59
C LEU A 28 2.17 4.53 -0.76
N TRP A 29 1.38 5.53 -0.36
CA TRP A 29 1.82 6.93 -0.34
C TRP A 29 3.12 7.09 0.45
N THR A 30 3.17 6.55 1.67
CA THR A 30 4.35 6.64 2.54
C THR A 30 5.56 5.96 1.91
N ALA A 31 5.38 4.79 1.29
CA ALA A 31 6.45 4.11 0.59
C ALA A 31 7.02 4.98 -0.55
N THR A 32 6.18 5.72 -1.28
CA THR A 32 6.67 6.55 -2.39
C THR A 32 7.61 7.68 -1.99
N LEU A 33 7.57 8.08 -0.72
CA LEU A 33 8.48 9.09 -0.17
C LEU A 33 9.88 8.51 0.14
N ALA A 34 10.06 7.19 0.06
CA ALA A 34 11.36 6.58 0.24
C ALA A 34 12.29 6.92 -0.95
N GLU A 35 13.48 7.42 -0.64
CA GLU A 35 14.49 7.77 -1.64
C GLU A 35 15.18 6.54 -2.25
N ARG A 36 15.36 5.49 -1.44
CA ARG A 36 16.00 4.24 -1.90
C ARG A 36 14.95 3.25 -2.37
N GLN A 37 15.21 2.63 -3.52
CA GLN A 37 14.34 1.59 -4.08
C GLN A 37 14.11 0.43 -3.09
N ALA A 38 15.15 -0.03 -2.40
CA ALA A 38 15.04 -1.10 -1.42
C ALA A 38 14.12 -0.73 -0.22
N ASP A 39 14.06 0.55 0.15
CA ASP A 39 13.19 1.03 1.23
C ASP A 39 11.73 1.08 0.80
N PHE A 40 11.48 1.47 -0.46
CA PHE A 40 10.17 1.40 -1.08
C PHE A 40 9.68 -0.05 -1.15
N GLU A 41 10.49 -0.96 -1.72
CA GLU A 41 10.16 -2.38 -1.85
C GLU A 41 9.88 -3.02 -0.50
N ALA A 42 10.70 -2.73 0.52
CA ALA A 42 10.49 -3.24 1.87
C ALA A 42 9.11 -2.87 2.45
N LEU A 43 8.54 -1.70 2.11
CA LEU A 43 7.22 -1.28 2.56
C LEU A 43 6.07 -1.83 1.69
N ILE A 44 6.34 -2.12 0.42
CA ILE A 44 5.34 -2.60 -0.55
C ILE A 44 5.21 -4.12 -0.56
N ASP A 45 6.29 -4.87 -0.35
CA ASP A 45 6.27 -6.33 -0.37
C ASP A 45 5.23 -6.96 0.57
N PRO A 46 5.03 -6.47 1.82
CA PRO A 46 3.96 -6.97 2.69
C PRO A 46 2.56 -6.70 2.15
N VAL A 47 2.37 -5.57 1.45
CA VAL A 47 1.11 -5.23 0.80
C VAL A 47 0.85 -6.14 -0.38
N TYR A 48 1.88 -6.39 -1.21
CA TYR A 48 1.80 -7.37 -2.29
C TYR A 48 1.43 -8.76 -1.74
N ARG A 49 2.03 -9.17 -0.63
CA ARG A 49 1.67 -10.42 0.07
C ARG A 49 0.20 -10.41 0.53
N PHE A 50 -0.26 -9.32 1.12
CA PHE A 50 -1.66 -9.16 1.53
C PHE A 50 -2.63 -9.39 0.37
N LEU A 51 -2.38 -8.78 -0.78
CA LEU A 51 -3.25 -8.91 -1.96
C LEU A 51 -3.33 -10.34 -2.51
N ASN A 52 -2.28 -11.14 -2.30
CA ASN A 52 -2.24 -12.54 -2.74
C ASN A 52 -2.79 -13.53 -1.70
N GLU A 53 -2.65 -13.22 -0.41
CA GLU A 53 -2.94 -14.16 0.68
C GLU A 53 -4.18 -13.81 1.51
N THR A 54 -4.84 -12.67 1.26
CA THR A 54 -5.98 -12.26 2.08
C THR A 54 -7.07 -13.34 2.13
N PRO A 55 -7.58 -13.69 3.33
CA PRO A 55 -8.61 -14.71 3.46
C PRO A 55 -9.98 -14.22 3.00
N ASP A 56 -10.17 -12.90 2.88
CA ASP A 56 -11.46 -12.32 2.57
C ASP A 56 -11.82 -12.50 1.10
N ARG A 57 -13.10 -12.77 0.84
CA ARG A 57 -13.66 -12.91 -0.51
C ARG A 57 -14.44 -11.65 -0.88
N ALA A 58 -13.77 -10.51 -0.78
CA ALA A 58 -14.31 -9.19 -1.10
C ALA A 58 -13.42 -8.46 -2.12
N PRO A 59 -13.94 -7.46 -2.85
CA PRO A 59 -13.11 -6.55 -3.62
C PRO A 59 -12.05 -5.90 -2.72
N MET A 60 -10.89 -5.57 -3.30
CA MET A 60 -9.73 -5.05 -2.57
C MET A 60 -10.13 -3.98 -1.53
N THR A 61 -9.90 -4.30 -0.26
CA THR A 61 -10.12 -3.39 0.86
C THR A 61 -8.93 -2.46 1.04
N ASP A 62 -9.22 -1.23 1.43
CA ASP A 62 -8.23 -0.24 1.79
C ASP A 62 -8.03 -0.12 3.31
N TRP A 63 -8.68 -0.94 4.14
CA TRP A 63 -8.49 -0.94 5.60
C TRP A 63 -8.52 -2.35 6.19
N TYR A 64 -7.34 -2.84 6.56
CA TYR A 64 -7.13 -4.24 6.95
C TYR A 64 -6.13 -4.37 8.09
N TRP A 65 -6.16 -5.53 8.75
CA TRP A 65 -5.23 -5.90 9.82
C TRP A 65 -3.90 -6.39 9.24
N THR A 66 -2.80 -5.74 9.62
CA THR A 66 -1.46 -6.05 9.10
C THR A 66 -0.88 -7.38 9.62
N THR A 67 -1.49 -7.96 10.67
CA THR A 67 -1.08 -9.25 11.24
C THR A 67 -1.75 -10.44 10.58
N SER A 68 -3.03 -10.30 10.19
CA SER A 68 -3.84 -11.41 9.66
C SER A 68 -4.29 -11.23 8.21
N GLY A 69 -4.15 -10.04 7.63
CA GLY A 69 -4.65 -9.74 6.28
C GLY A 69 -6.17 -9.71 6.20
N LYS A 70 -6.87 -9.81 7.34
CA LYS A 70 -8.32 -9.70 7.41
C LYS A 70 -8.76 -8.25 7.26
N GLN A 71 -9.82 -8.03 6.51
CA GLN A 71 -10.51 -6.78 6.35
C GLN A 71 -10.98 -6.31 7.73
N ARG A 72 -10.69 -5.05 8.03
CA ARG A 72 -11.26 -4.37 9.19
C ARG A 72 -12.54 -3.65 8.80
N GLY A 73 -12.56 -3.04 7.62
CA GLY A 73 -13.72 -2.37 7.05
C GLY A 73 -13.38 -1.76 5.69
N PHE A 74 -14.35 -1.10 5.06
CA PHE A 74 -14.25 -0.51 3.71
C PHE A 74 -13.91 -1.51 2.59
N GLN A 75 -14.51 -1.32 1.43
CA GLN A 75 -14.27 -2.12 0.24
C GLN A 75 -14.67 -1.32 -0.99
N ALA A 76 -14.01 -1.56 -2.13
CA ALA A 76 -14.36 -0.97 -3.42
C ALA A 76 -14.49 0.57 -3.41
N ARG A 77 -13.65 1.27 -2.63
CA ARG A 77 -13.64 2.74 -2.58
C ARG A 77 -12.63 3.30 -3.58
N SER A 78 -12.94 4.46 -4.16
CA SER A 78 -12.07 5.15 -5.12
C SER A 78 -10.69 5.52 -4.58
N VAL A 79 -10.55 5.63 -3.25
CA VAL A 79 -9.29 5.92 -2.55
C VAL A 79 -8.20 4.89 -2.90
N VAL A 80 -8.59 3.66 -3.25
CA VAL A 80 -7.69 2.63 -3.80
C VAL A 80 -6.84 3.11 -4.98
N GLY A 81 -7.30 4.09 -5.75
CA GLY A 81 -6.53 4.72 -6.84
C GLY A 81 -5.18 5.28 -6.39
N GLY A 82 -4.99 5.52 -5.08
CA GLY A 82 -3.68 5.84 -4.49
C GLY A 82 -2.58 4.83 -4.83
N VAL A 83 -2.90 3.62 -5.27
CA VAL A 83 -1.90 2.62 -5.71
C VAL A 83 -1.07 3.08 -6.90
N PHE A 84 -1.60 4.02 -7.70
CA PHE A 84 -0.90 4.56 -8.87
C PHE A 84 0.08 5.68 -8.54
N ILE A 85 0.16 6.13 -7.29
CA ILE A 85 0.92 7.34 -6.96
C ILE A 85 2.40 7.26 -7.33
N LYS A 86 3.05 6.10 -7.14
CA LYS A 86 4.46 5.95 -7.54
C LYS A 86 4.63 6.13 -9.05
N MET A 87 3.72 5.56 -9.83
CA MET A 87 3.71 5.71 -11.29
C MET A 87 3.47 7.18 -11.68
N LEU A 88 2.53 7.86 -11.03
CA LEU A 88 2.21 9.26 -11.32
C LEU A 88 3.34 10.22 -10.91
N SER A 89 4.18 9.86 -9.94
CA SER A 89 5.36 10.64 -9.58
C SER A 89 6.48 10.60 -10.63
N ASP A 90 6.47 9.60 -11.52
CA ASP A 90 7.37 9.52 -12.66
C ASP A 90 6.80 10.33 -13.84
N SER A 91 7.43 11.48 -14.11
CA SER A 91 6.97 12.39 -15.17
C SER A 91 7.00 11.78 -16.58
N GLN A 92 7.92 10.85 -16.85
CA GLN A 92 8.01 10.18 -18.15
C GLN A 92 6.89 9.15 -18.28
N MET A 93 6.65 8.37 -17.22
CA MET A 93 5.59 7.36 -17.21
C MET A 93 4.21 8.01 -17.28
N TRP A 94 3.98 9.08 -16.51
CA TRP A 94 2.72 9.84 -16.55
C TRP A 94 2.42 10.39 -17.94
N LYS A 95 3.37 11.08 -18.58
CA LYS A 95 3.17 11.66 -19.94
C LYS A 95 2.79 10.58 -20.96
N ARG A 96 3.50 9.45 -20.94
CA ARG A 96 3.22 8.31 -21.84
C ARG A 96 1.77 7.83 -21.75
N TRP A 97 1.20 7.77 -20.56
CA TRP A 97 -0.18 7.32 -20.37
C TRP A 97 -1.20 8.42 -20.63
N ALA A 98 -0.89 9.67 -20.28
CA ALA A 98 -1.77 10.81 -20.55
C ALA A 98 -1.97 11.07 -22.06
N GLU A 99 -0.92 10.88 -22.86
CA GLU A 99 -0.99 11.02 -24.32
C GLU A 99 -1.87 9.96 -25.00
N ARG A 100 -1.96 8.76 -24.42
CA ARG A 100 -2.77 7.64 -24.95
C ARG A 100 -4.26 7.76 -24.64
N ALA A 101 -4.63 8.60 -23.68
CA ALA A 101 -6.01 8.82 -23.27
C ALA A 101 -6.71 9.91 -24.10
N ARG A 102 -5.98 10.58 -25.00
CA ARG A 102 -6.50 11.51 -26.00
C ARG A 102 -6.86 10.76 -27.28
#